data_AF-A0A6P0YM85-F1
#
_entry.id   AF-A0A6P0YM85-F1
#
_cell.length_a   1.000
_cell.length_b   1.000
_cell.length_c   1.000
_cell.angle_alpha   90.00
_cell.angle_beta   90.00
_cell.angle_gamma   90.00
#
_symmetry.space_group_name_H-M   'P 1'
#
loop_
_entity.id
_entity.type
_entity.pdbx_description
1 polymer ?
#
loop_
_entity_poly.entity_id
_entity_poly.type
_entity_poly.pdbx_seq_one_letter_code
_entity_poly.pdbx_strand_id
1 'polypeptide(L)'
;QKATGEILCFLHADTIVPDDLISIISQTLANPNIVCGGFISIMCNTKTTRWSIALHNYLKTFYAPLIFRPHLFLKGLRILFGDQVIFCRRKDFWKVDGFDINQPIMEDADLCLKLVKHGRIYLVNRFVYTSDRRVAKWGIFKANFIYLFIGFLWGFGVSPTFLKRFYQDIR
;
A
#
# COMPACT_ATOMS: atom_id res chain seq x y z
N GLN A 1 6.67 16.77 8.65
CA GLN A 1 5.49 16.77 9.54
C GLN A 1 4.82 18.14 9.44
N LYS A 2 3.80 18.31 8.58
CA LYS A 2 3.06 19.58 8.42
C LYS A 2 1.53 19.42 8.46
N ALA A 3 1.01 18.19 8.34
CA ALA A 3 -0.43 17.92 8.37
C ALA A 3 -0.97 18.05 9.80
N THR A 4 -2.10 18.75 9.96
CA THR A 4 -2.75 19.02 11.25
C THR A 4 -4.07 18.25 11.46
N GLY A 5 -4.58 17.57 10.43
CA GLY A 5 -5.84 16.83 10.49
C GLY A 5 -5.80 15.61 11.43
N GLU A 6 -6.99 15.18 11.87
CA GLU A 6 -7.14 13.97 12.70
C GLU A 6 -6.95 12.66 11.94
N ILE A 7 -7.16 12.71 10.63
CA ILE A 7 -6.95 11.60 9.70
C ILE A 7 -5.79 11.98 8.79
N LEU A 8 -4.88 11.04 8.61
CA LEU A 8 -3.77 11.15 7.65
C LEU A 8 -4.12 10.32 6.42
N CYS A 9 -3.89 10.90 5.25
CA CYS A 9 -4.02 10.25 3.95
C CYS A 9 -2.70 10.43 3.21
N PHE A 10 -2.11 9.33 2.78
CA PHE A 10 -0.85 9.25 2.07
C PHE A 10 -1.15 9.00 0.60
N LEU A 11 -0.86 10.00 -0.23
CA LEU A 11 -1.18 10.04 -1.65
C LEU A 11 0.11 10.25 -2.44
N HIS A 12 0.32 9.42 -3.47
CA HIS A 12 1.37 9.68 -4.45
C HIS A 12 0.99 10.82 -5.38
N ALA A 13 1.97 11.62 -5.78
CA ALA A 13 1.73 12.80 -6.63
C ALA A 13 1.17 12.46 -8.02
N ASP A 14 1.28 11.21 -8.46
CA ASP A 14 0.78 10.70 -9.73
C ASP A 14 -0.50 9.85 -9.59
N THR A 15 -1.20 9.98 -8.46
CA THR A 15 -2.47 9.29 -8.20
C THR A 15 -3.64 10.27 -8.18
N ILE A 16 -4.68 9.94 -8.96
CA ILE A 16 -5.97 10.63 -9.00
C ILE A 16 -6.95 9.89 -8.08
N VAL A 17 -7.58 10.64 -7.19
CA VAL A 17 -8.54 10.16 -6.19
C VAL A 17 -9.96 10.57 -6.58
N PRO A 18 -10.99 9.83 -6.12
CA PRO A 18 -12.37 10.20 -6.39
C PRO A 18 -12.83 11.39 -5.54
N ASP A 19 -13.84 12.14 -6.00
CA ASP A 19 -14.35 13.32 -5.29
C ASP A 19 -14.97 12.98 -3.92
N ASP A 20 -15.43 11.74 -3.75
CA ASP A 20 -16.01 11.20 -2.51
C ASP A 20 -14.96 10.67 -1.51
N LEU A 21 -13.65 10.84 -1.79
CA LEU A 21 -12.54 10.31 -1.00
C LEU A 21 -12.71 10.56 0.51
N ILE A 22 -12.94 11.81 0.90
CA ILE A 22 -13.03 12.21 2.32
C ILE A 22 -14.21 11.50 3.00
N SER A 23 -15.36 11.45 2.34
CA SER A 23 -16.54 10.77 2.87
C SER A 23 -16.28 9.29 3.10
N ILE A 24 -15.67 8.62 2.11
CA ILE A 24 -15.35 7.19 2.19
C ILE A 24 -14.35 6.90 3.32
N ILE A 25 -13.30 7.73 3.44
CA ILE A 25 -12.30 7.60 4.51
C ILE A 25 -12.96 7.75 5.88
N SER A 26 -13.77 8.79 6.07
CA SER A 26 -14.47 9.05 7.33
C SER A 26 -15.44 7.94 7.69
N GLN A 27 -16.21 7.42 6.73
CA GLN A 27 -17.10 6.29 6.94
C GLN A 27 -16.34 5.01 7.29
N THR A 28 -15.22 4.75 6.61
CA THR A 28 -14.38 3.57 6.89
C THR A 28 -13.79 3.64 8.29
N LEU A 29 -13.28 4.80 8.69
CA LEU A 29 -12.71 5.04 10.02
C LEU A 29 -13.75 5.37 11.10
N ALA A 30 -15.05 5.39 10.78
CA ALA A 30 -16.09 5.43 11.80
C ALA A 30 -16.13 4.11 12.59
N ASN A 31 -15.72 3.01 11.96
CA ASN A 31 -15.55 1.73 12.66
C ASN A 31 -14.25 1.74 13.50
N PRO A 32 -14.32 1.65 14.84
CA PRO A 32 -13.15 1.70 15.70
C PRO A 32 -12.23 0.48 15.54
N ASN A 33 -12.73 -0.64 15.01
CA ASN A 33 -11.93 -1.83 14.75
C ASN A 33 -11.02 -1.68 13.52
N ILE A 34 -11.26 -0.70 12.64
CA ILE A 34 -10.43 -0.43 11.48
C ILE A 34 -9.43 0.68 11.86
N VAL A 35 -8.14 0.37 11.80
CA VAL A 35 -7.04 1.31 12.15
C VAL A 35 -6.37 1.92 10.94
N CYS A 36 -6.45 1.24 9.80
CA CYS A 36 -5.84 1.65 8.56
C CYS A 36 -6.71 1.18 7.40
N GLY A 37 -6.72 1.93 6.31
CA GLY A 37 -7.29 1.48 5.07
C GLY A 37 -6.52 1.95 3.85
N GLY A 38 -6.92 1.40 2.72
CA GLY A 38 -6.43 1.79 1.40
C GLY A 38 -7.50 1.56 0.35
N PHE A 39 -7.23 2.01 -0.86
CA PHE A 39 -8.08 1.93 -2.04
C PHE A 39 -7.52 0.93 -3.04
N ILE A 40 -8.36 0.51 -3.98
CA ILE A 40 -7.91 -0.35 -5.08
C ILE A 40 -7.25 0.53 -6.13
N SER A 41 -5.93 0.38 -6.29
CA SER A 41 -5.15 1.10 -7.30
C SER A 41 -5.34 0.50 -8.69
N ILE A 42 -5.81 1.32 -9.63
CA ILE A 42 -5.87 1.01 -11.05
C ILE A 42 -4.72 1.72 -11.74
N MET A 43 -3.82 0.95 -12.34
CA MET A 43 -2.72 1.50 -13.15
C MET A 43 -3.19 1.84 -14.55
N CYS A 44 -3.17 3.12 -14.91
CA CYS A 44 -3.60 3.60 -16.22
C CYS A 44 -2.65 4.64 -16.82
N ASN A 45 -2.65 4.70 -18.16
CA ASN A 45 -2.10 5.78 -18.96
C ASN A 45 -3.19 6.38 -19.84
N THR A 46 -2.88 7.47 -20.55
CA THR A 46 -3.76 8.10 -21.55
C THR A 46 -4.20 7.16 -22.67
N LYS A 47 -3.50 6.04 -22.90
CA LYS A 47 -3.78 5.09 -23.99
C LYS A 47 -4.26 3.71 -23.54
N THR A 48 -3.92 3.26 -22.34
CA THR A 48 -4.18 1.88 -21.90
C THR A 48 -4.40 1.77 -20.39
N THR A 49 -5.35 0.91 -20.01
CA THR A 49 -5.58 0.52 -18.61
C THR A 49 -5.02 -0.88 -18.38
N ARG A 50 -4.14 -1.03 -17.39
CA ARG A 50 -3.46 -2.29 -17.09
C ARG A 50 -4.18 -3.10 -16.02
N TRP A 51 -5.36 -3.61 -16.38
CA TRP A 51 -6.22 -4.38 -15.49
C TRP A 51 -5.53 -5.60 -14.85
N SER A 52 -4.67 -6.30 -15.59
CA SER A 52 -3.95 -7.47 -15.07
C SER A 52 -3.02 -7.11 -13.90
N ILE A 53 -2.38 -5.95 -13.95
CA ILE A 53 -1.48 -5.49 -12.90
C ILE A 53 -2.26 -4.98 -11.71
N ALA A 54 -3.34 -4.23 -11.96
CA ALA A 54 -4.26 -3.79 -10.92
C ALA A 54 -4.85 -4.99 -10.16
N LEU A 55 -5.29 -6.03 -10.88
CA LEU A 55 -5.79 -7.28 -10.30
C LEU A 55 -4.70 -7.98 -9.48
N HIS A 56 -3.48 -8.09 -10.02
CA HIS A 56 -2.39 -8.71 -9.29
C HIS A 56 -2.04 -7.92 -8.01
N ASN A 57 -2.03 -6.58 -8.06
CA ASN A 57 -1.78 -5.72 -6.91
C ASN A 57 -2.88 -5.88 -5.84
N TYR A 58 -4.14 -5.92 -6.27
CA TYR A 58 -5.29 -6.25 -5.42
C TYR A 58 -5.09 -7.61 -4.74
N LEU A 59 -4.82 -8.67 -5.50
CA LEU A 59 -4.65 -10.02 -4.94
C LEU A 59 -3.47 -10.09 -3.96
N LYS A 60 -2.36 -9.41 -4.27
CA LYS A 60 -1.15 -9.38 -3.44
C LYS A 60 -1.41 -8.81 -2.05
N THR A 61 -2.35 -7.88 -1.94
CA THR A 61 -2.81 -7.33 -0.67
C THR A 61 -3.31 -8.41 0.31
N PHE A 62 -3.85 -9.51 -0.23
CA PHE A 62 -4.42 -10.61 0.54
C PHE A 62 -3.50 -11.83 0.62
N TYR A 63 -2.96 -12.30 -0.49
CA TYR A 63 -2.17 -13.55 -0.47
C TYR A 63 -0.80 -13.37 0.19
N ALA A 64 -0.16 -12.19 0.08
CA ALA A 64 1.15 -11.98 0.69
C ALA A 64 1.10 -12.14 2.23
N PRO A 65 0.20 -11.47 2.97
CA PRO A 65 0.09 -11.71 4.40
C PRO A 65 -0.41 -13.13 4.73
N LEU A 66 -1.23 -13.75 3.87
CA LEU A 66 -1.66 -15.14 4.06
C LEU A 66 -0.48 -16.12 4.01
N ILE A 67 0.43 -15.97 3.05
CA ILE A 67 1.59 -16.85 2.87
C ILE A 67 2.66 -16.58 3.94
N PHE A 68 3.04 -15.32 4.13
CA PHE A 68 4.20 -14.98 4.98
C PHE A 68 3.85 -14.82 6.45
N ARG A 69 2.61 -14.43 6.78
CA ARG A 69 2.19 -14.13 8.16
C ARG A 69 0.72 -14.53 8.41
N PRO A 70 0.35 -15.82 8.26
CA PRO A 70 -1.04 -16.28 8.32
C PRO A 70 -1.75 -15.90 9.63
N HIS A 71 -1.04 -15.93 10.76
CA HIS A 71 -1.56 -15.51 12.06
C HIS A 71 -2.01 -14.05 12.09
N LEU A 72 -1.24 -13.15 11.45
CA LEU A 72 -1.62 -11.73 11.35
C LEU A 72 -2.71 -11.51 10.31
N PHE A 73 -2.73 -12.30 9.22
CA PHE A 73 -3.80 -12.27 8.23
C PHE A 73 -5.17 -12.53 8.86
N LEU A 74 -5.26 -13.54 9.73
CA LEU A 74 -6.48 -13.86 10.48
C LEU A 74 -6.89 -12.74 11.43
N LYS A 75 -5.92 -12.02 12.01
CA LYS A 75 -6.16 -10.81 12.83
C LYS A 75 -6.58 -9.58 12.01
N GLY A 76 -6.57 -9.65 10.68
CA GLY A 76 -6.99 -8.57 9.78
C GLY A 76 -5.83 -7.84 9.09
N LEU A 77 -4.65 -8.45 8.98
CA LEU A 77 -3.55 -7.89 8.21
C LEU A 77 -3.89 -7.92 6.72
N ARG A 78 -3.75 -6.78 6.07
CA ARG A 78 -3.69 -6.62 4.63
C ARG A 78 -2.44 -5.79 4.35
N ILE A 79 -1.62 -6.22 3.40
CA ILE A 79 -0.41 -5.47 3.04
C ILE A 79 -0.80 -4.48 1.96
N LEU A 80 -0.87 -3.20 2.34
CA LEU A 80 -1.10 -2.12 1.40
C LEU A 80 0.22 -1.66 0.76
N PHE A 81 0.14 -1.18 -0.46
CA PHE A 81 1.24 -0.60 -1.22
C PHE A 81 0.99 0.89 -1.44
N GLY A 82 2.04 1.71 -1.59
CA GLY A 82 1.90 3.17 -1.65
C GLY A 82 0.96 3.71 -2.75
N ASP A 83 0.77 2.96 -3.85
CA ASP A 83 -0.16 3.33 -4.91
C ASP A 83 -1.65 3.14 -4.53
N GLN A 84 -1.92 2.48 -3.41
CA GLN A 84 -3.27 2.20 -2.88
C GLN A 84 -3.79 3.28 -1.93
N VAL A 85 -3.20 4.48 -1.89
CA VAL A 85 -3.69 5.63 -1.11
C VAL A 85 -4.01 5.24 0.34
N ILE A 86 -2.97 5.09 1.14
CA ILE A 86 -3.08 4.59 2.52
C ILE A 86 -3.64 5.71 3.41
N PHE A 87 -4.58 5.38 4.28
CA PHE A 87 -5.12 6.32 5.26
C PHE A 87 -5.29 5.69 6.63
N CYS A 88 -5.10 6.48 7.68
CA CYS A 88 -5.26 6.05 9.06
C CYS A 88 -5.51 7.26 9.97
N ARG A 89 -5.95 7.01 11.21
CA ARG A 89 -6.06 8.10 12.19
C ARG A 89 -4.66 8.56 12.58
N ARG A 90 -4.46 9.87 12.72
CA ARG A 90 -3.20 10.48 13.15
C ARG A 90 -2.70 9.87 14.45
N LYS A 91 -3.60 9.64 15.42
CA LYS A 91 -3.25 9.01 16.69
C LYS A 91 -2.69 7.59 16.54
N ASP A 92 -3.26 6.81 15.62
CA ASP A 92 -2.86 5.41 15.39
C ASP A 92 -1.51 5.37 14.64
N PHE A 93 -1.29 6.28 13.70
CA PHE A 93 -0.01 6.46 13.01
C PHE A 93 1.14 6.79 13.97
N TRP A 94 0.94 7.77 14.86
CA TRP A 94 1.99 8.16 15.82
C TRP A 94 2.19 7.14 16.94
N LYS A 95 1.17 6.34 17.26
CA LYS A 95 1.29 5.24 18.24
C LYS A 95 2.28 4.16 17.80
N VAL A 96 2.54 4.07 16.49
CA VAL A 96 3.47 3.09 15.90
C VAL A 96 4.74 3.73 15.34
N ASP A 97 5.06 4.95 15.78
CA ASP A 97 6.21 5.76 15.34
C ASP A 97 6.22 6.09 13.83
N GLY A 98 5.09 5.94 13.14
CA GLY A 98 4.94 6.29 11.73
C GLY A 98 5.74 5.42 10.77
N PHE A 99 6.24 6.02 9.68
CA PHE A 99 7.10 5.34 8.70
C PHE A 99 8.54 5.22 9.22
N ASP A 100 9.15 4.06 9.03
CA ASP A 100 10.56 3.85 9.36
C ASP A 100 11.45 4.49 8.29
N ILE A 101 12.24 5.49 8.68
CA ILE A 101 13.17 6.20 7.79
C ILE A 101 14.33 5.30 7.28
N ASN A 102 14.61 4.20 7.98
CA ASN A 102 15.65 3.23 7.60
C ASN A 102 15.13 2.18 6.63
N GLN A 103 13.82 2.21 6.32
CA GLN A 103 13.14 1.31 5.41
C GLN A 103 12.87 2.03 4.08
N PRO A 104 13.85 2.09 3.14
CA PRO A 104 13.69 2.83 1.88
C PRO A 104 12.70 2.20 0.89
N ILE A 105 12.25 0.96 1.14
CA ILE A 105 11.35 0.19 0.29
C ILE A 105 10.45 -0.64 1.20
N MET A 106 9.17 -0.76 0.83
CA MET A 106 8.16 -1.51 1.58
C MET A 106 7.87 -0.89 2.96
N GLU A 107 8.08 0.41 3.09
CA GLU A 107 7.70 1.24 4.23
C GLU A 107 6.19 1.18 4.51
N ASP A 108 5.37 1.11 3.46
CA ASP A 108 3.92 0.95 3.54
C ASP A 108 3.51 -0.39 4.18
N ALA A 109 4.20 -1.46 3.76
CA ALA A 109 3.97 -2.80 4.26
C ALA A 109 4.42 -2.91 5.72
N ASP A 110 5.53 -2.29 6.09
CA ASP A 110 5.98 -2.17 7.49
C ASP A 110 4.95 -1.42 8.35
N LEU A 111 4.45 -0.28 7.87
CA LEU A 111 3.39 0.46 8.55
C LEU A 111 2.15 -0.41 8.78
N CYS A 112 1.74 -1.22 7.79
CA CYS A 112 0.64 -2.17 7.94
C CYS A 112 0.90 -3.21 9.05
N LEU A 113 2.13 -3.74 9.16
CA LEU A 113 2.48 -4.69 10.23
C LEU A 113 2.43 -4.08 11.62
N LYS A 114 2.79 -2.81 11.74
CA LYS A 114 2.74 -2.12 13.02
C LYS A 114 1.30 -1.80 13.40
N LEU A 115 0.51 -1.27 12.46
CA LEU A 115 -0.88 -0.90 12.70
C LEU A 115 -1.79 -2.10 12.98
N VAL A 116 -1.58 -3.26 12.34
CA VAL A 116 -2.45 -4.43 12.57
C VAL A 116 -2.44 -4.93 14.02
N LYS A 117 -1.43 -4.57 14.81
CA LYS A 117 -1.39 -4.89 16.25
C LYS A 117 -2.46 -4.15 17.06
N HIS A 118 -3.05 -3.10 16.49
CA HIS A 118 -4.05 -2.24 17.13
C HIS A 118 -5.43 -2.32 16.50
N GLY A 119 -5.60 -3.06 15.40
CA GLY A 119 -6.88 -3.27 14.73
C GLY A 119 -6.73 -3.86 13.35
N ARG A 120 -7.77 -3.77 12.53
CA ARG A 120 -7.83 -4.38 11.20
C ARG A 120 -7.45 -3.38 10.12
N ILE A 121 -6.87 -3.89 9.04
CA ILE A 121 -6.59 -3.12 7.82
C ILE A 121 -7.66 -3.43 6.79
N TYR A 122 -8.27 -2.39 6.24
CA TYR A 122 -9.39 -2.52 5.32
C TYR A 122 -9.06 -1.98 3.93
N LEU A 123 -9.22 -2.82 2.91
CA LEU A 123 -9.14 -2.38 1.53
C LEU A 123 -10.55 -1.99 1.06
N VAL A 124 -10.74 -0.70 0.82
CA VAL A 124 -11.99 -0.10 0.38
C VAL A 124 -12.30 -0.54 -1.04
N ASN A 125 -13.54 -0.95 -1.30
CA ASN A 125 -14.03 -1.28 -2.63
C ASN A 125 -14.32 -0.02 -3.48
N ARG A 126 -13.30 0.82 -3.67
CA ARG A 126 -13.34 2.04 -4.48
C ARG A 126 -12.00 2.20 -5.20
N PHE A 127 -12.06 2.64 -6.46
CA PHE A 127 -10.89 2.77 -7.31
C PHE A 127 -10.21 4.13 -7.14
N VAL A 128 -8.88 4.09 -7.17
CA VAL A 128 -7.99 5.25 -7.38
C VAL A 128 -7.14 4.95 -8.61
N TYR A 129 -6.70 5.99 -9.30
CA TYR A 129 -6.01 5.84 -10.59
C TYR A 129 -4.58 6.35 -10.47
N THR A 130 -3.61 5.47 -10.67
CA THR A 130 -2.18 5.80 -10.55
C THR A 130 -1.50 5.65 -11.91
N SER A 131 -0.51 6.49 -12.20
CA SER A 131 0.19 6.44 -13.48
C SER A 131 0.96 5.12 -13.67
N ASP A 132 0.90 4.56 -14.88
CA ASP A 132 1.56 3.28 -15.22
C ASP A 132 3.03 3.45 -15.68
N ARG A 133 3.64 4.63 -15.51
CA ARG A 133 4.92 5.02 -16.14
C ARG A 133 6.02 3.98 -15.97
N ARG A 134 6.17 3.39 -14.78
CA ARG A 134 7.19 2.37 -14.49
C ARG A 134 6.92 1.08 -15.25
N VAL A 135 5.67 0.63 -15.29
CA VAL A 135 5.28 -0.56 -16.04
C VAL A 135 5.44 -0.32 -17.53
N ALA A 136 5.07 0.86 -18.03
CA ALA A 136 5.25 1.22 -19.44
C ALA A 136 6.73 1.13 -19.86
N LYS A 137 7.66 1.52 -18.98
CA LYS A 137 9.10 1.46 -19.24
C LYS A 137 9.69 0.05 -19.10
N TRP A 138 9.25 -0.75 -18.13
CA TRP A 138 9.80 -2.09 -17.89
C TRP A 138 9.13 -3.20 -18.70
N GLY A 139 7.90 -2.98 -19.14
CA GLY A 139 7.03 -4.05 -19.64
C GLY A 139 6.33 -4.79 -18.49
N ILE A 140 5.17 -5.37 -18.80
CA ILE A 140 4.26 -5.99 -17.83
C ILE A 140 4.95 -7.13 -17.07
N PHE A 141 5.65 -8.01 -17.78
CA PHE A 141 6.28 -9.19 -17.17
C PHE A 141 7.42 -8.82 -16.24
N LYS A 142 8.33 -7.96 -16.68
CA LYS A 142 9.48 -7.51 -15.87
C LYS A 142 9.02 -6.75 -14.62
N ALA A 143 8.04 -5.86 -14.75
CA ALA A 143 7.50 -5.12 -13.61
C ALA A 143 6.87 -6.07 -12.58
N ASN A 144 6.00 -6.99 -13.02
CA ASN A 144 5.39 -7.97 -12.12
C ASN A 144 6.43 -8.85 -11.42
N PHE A 145 7.44 -9.33 -12.15
CA PHE A 145 8.52 -10.13 -11.58
C PHE A 145 9.29 -9.36 -10.50
N ILE A 146 9.70 -8.12 -10.78
CA ILE A 146 10.41 -7.27 -9.81
C ILE A 146 9.55 -7.03 -8.56
N TYR A 147 8.27 -6.67 -8.73
CA TYR A 147 7.37 -6.43 -7.59
C TYR A 147 7.10 -7.69 -6.76
N LEU A 148 6.99 -8.85 -7.41
CA LEU A 148 6.82 -10.13 -6.72
C LEU A 148 8.09 -10.53 -5.99
N PHE A 149 9.24 -10.44 -6.66
CA PHE A 149 10.56 -10.78 -6.10
C PHE A 149 10.88 -9.93 -4.87
N ILE A 150 10.68 -8.61 -4.95
CA ILE A 150 10.89 -7.71 -3.80
C ILE A 150 9.91 -8.04 -2.67
N GLY A 151 8.64 -8.27 -2.99
CA GLY A 151 7.64 -8.66 -1.99
C GLY A 151 7.98 -9.97 -1.30
N PHE A 152 8.51 -10.94 -2.05
CA PHE A 152 8.93 -12.25 -1.56
C PHE A 152 10.15 -12.11 -0.64
N LEU A 153 11.21 -11.46 -1.09
CA LEU A 153 12.41 -11.24 -0.27
C LEU A 153 12.09 -10.46 1.01
N TRP A 154 11.25 -9.43 0.94
CA TRP A 154 10.77 -8.71 2.13
C TRP A 154 9.97 -9.62 3.06
N GLY A 155 9.14 -10.52 2.52
CA GLY A 155 8.40 -11.53 3.28
C GLY A 155 9.31 -12.49 4.07
N PHE A 156 10.49 -12.81 3.53
CA PHE A 156 11.54 -13.58 4.20
C PHE A 156 12.44 -12.77 5.16
N GLY A 157 12.20 -11.47 5.30
CA GLY A 157 12.98 -10.61 6.20
C GLY A 157 14.35 -10.19 5.65
N VAL A 158 14.55 -10.27 4.34
CA VAL A 158 15.77 -9.75 3.69
C VAL A 158 15.86 -8.24 3.89
N SER A 159 17.06 -7.74 4.13
CA SER A 159 17.24 -6.33 4.51
C SER A 159 16.75 -5.37 3.42
N PRO A 160 16.07 -4.28 3.78
CA PRO A 160 15.54 -3.28 2.84
C PRO A 160 16.65 -2.61 2.03
N THR A 161 17.83 -2.45 2.64
CA THR A 161 19.04 -1.90 2.01
C THR A 161 19.55 -2.80 0.89
N PHE A 162 19.39 -4.11 1.01
CA PHE A 162 19.68 -5.06 -0.06
C PHE A 162 18.61 -5.01 -1.16
N LEU A 163 17.33 -4.94 -0.80
CA LEU A 163 16.22 -4.80 -1.75
C LEU A 163 16.38 -3.56 -2.65
N LYS A 164 16.85 -2.45 -2.07
CA LYS A 164 17.11 -1.20 -2.81
C LYS A 164 18.08 -1.37 -3.98
N ARG A 165 19.01 -2.34 -3.91
CA ARG A 165 19.95 -2.59 -5.02
C ARG A 165 19.25 -3.12 -6.28
N PHE A 166 18.10 -3.79 -6.13
CA PHE A 166 17.32 -4.34 -7.23
C PHE A 166 16.23 -3.39 -7.73
N TYR A 167 15.87 -2.40 -6.92
CA TYR A 167 14.96 -1.34 -7.32
C TYR A 167 15.76 -0.13 -7.81
N GLN A 168 16.02 -0.07 -9.12
CA GLN A 168 16.55 1.16 -9.70
C GLN A 168 15.52 2.27 -9.53
N ASP A 169 15.93 3.38 -8.91
CA ASP A 169 15.13 4.60 -8.81
C ASP A 169 14.81 5.10 -10.22
N ILE A 170 13.64 4.71 -10.73
CA ILE A 170 13.01 5.38 -11.86
C ILE A 170 12.15 6.48 -11.24
N ARG A 171 12.79 7.63 -11.06
CA ARG A 171 12.14 8.93 -10.86
C ARG A 171 11.76 9.50 -12.22
#